data_AF-A0A0A9WNJ4-F1
#
_entry.id   AF-A0A0A9WNJ4-F1
#
_cell.length_a   1.000
_cell.length_b   1.000
_cell.length_c   1.000
_cell.angle_alpha   90.00
_cell.angle_beta   90.00
_cell.angle_gamma   90.00
#
_symmetry.space_group_name_H-M   'P 1'
#
loop_
_entity.id
_entity.type
_entity.pdbx_description
1 polymer ?
#
loop_
_entity_poly.entity_id
_entity_poly.type
_entity_poly.pdbx_seq_one_letter_code
_entity_poly.pdbx_strand_id
1 'polypeptide(L)'
;AYKSFVENQLGTKIKYLQSDNGGEYESTEFKEYLENCGIGRKLTVPGTPQQNGISERGHRTILNIVRCMLVDSKLPHSFWAEAVATAVHIRNRCPSSGIDGNIPYQMWFGKTPIVSYFRTFGSRAYFLDKSFK
;
A
#
# COMPACT_ATOMS: atom_id res chain seq x y z
N ALA A 1 10.61 -0.37 -11.22
CA ALA A 1 9.32 0.16 -11.73
C ALA A 1 8.68 1.18 -10.78
N TYR A 2 8.44 0.85 -9.51
CA TYR A 2 7.73 1.74 -8.56
C TYR A 2 8.39 3.11 -8.33
N LYS A 3 9.72 3.16 -8.08
CA LYS A 3 10.47 4.42 -7.91
C LYS A 3 10.18 5.40 -9.05
N SER A 4 10.47 5.00 -10.29
CA SER A 4 10.32 5.88 -11.46
C SER A 4 8.88 6.33 -11.65
N PHE A 5 7.90 5.44 -11.40
CA PHE A 5 6.49 5.78 -11.46
C PHE A 5 6.13 6.89 -10.45
N VAL A 6 6.49 6.73 -9.18
CA VAL A 6 6.18 7.70 -8.12
C VAL A 6 6.88 9.03 -8.36
N GLU A 7 8.16 9.00 -8.72
CA GLU A 7 8.94 10.23 -8.94
C GLU A 7 8.40 11.03 -10.13
N ASN A 8 8.02 10.36 -11.22
CA ASN A 8 7.42 11.01 -12.38
C ASN A 8 6.03 11.55 -12.09
N GLN A 9 5.23 10.83 -11.29
CA GLN A 9 3.88 11.25 -10.95
C GLN A 9 3.86 12.46 -10.02
N LEU A 10 4.81 12.53 -9.07
CA LEU A 10 4.87 13.61 -8.08
C LEU A 10 5.83 14.75 -8.47
N GLY A 11 6.67 14.57 -9.49
CA GLY A 11 7.74 15.51 -9.83
C GLY A 11 8.79 15.67 -8.72
N THR A 12 8.91 14.68 -7.82
CA THR A 12 9.81 14.72 -6.66
C THR A 12 10.66 13.47 -6.60
N LYS A 13 11.82 13.54 -5.94
CA LYS A 13 12.75 12.40 -5.79
C LYS A 13 12.60 11.73 -4.42
N ILE A 14 12.68 10.41 -4.41
CA ILE A 14 12.79 9.66 -3.16
C ILE A 14 14.14 9.96 -2.55
N LYS A 15 14.18 10.47 -1.31
CA LYS A 15 15.43 10.85 -0.64
C LYS A 15 15.98 9.76 0.26
N TYR A 16 15.09 9.08 0.98
CA TYR A 16 15.46 8.04 1.94
C TYR A 16 14.50 6.86 1.88
N LEU A 17 15.04 5.66 2.01
CA LEU A 17 14.30 4.45 2.34
C LEU A 17 14.61 4.08 3.78
N GLN A 18 13.57 3.89 4.60
CA GLN A 18 13.71 3.37 5.95
C GLN A 18 13.17 1.94 6.01
N SER A 19 13.98 1.01 6.51
CA SER A 19 13.59 -0.39 6.75
C SER A 19 14.01 -0.83 8.16
N ASP A 20 13.47 -1.95 8.62
CA ASP A 20 14.01 -2.60 9.80
C ASP A 20 15.37 -3.25 9.51
N ASN A 21 16.01 -3.76 10.57
CA ASN A 21 17.28 -4.48 10.52
C ASN A 21 17.07 -6.01 10.40
N GLY A 22 16.02 -6.43 9.70
CA GLY A 22 15.63 -7.83 9.53
C GLY A 22 16.45 -8.61 8.50
N GLY A 23 17.50 -8.01 7.90
CA GLY A 23 18.37 -8.65 6.91
C GLY A 23 17.80 -8.75 5.49
N GLU A 24 16.48 -8.74 5.31
CA GLU A 24 15.81 -8.90 4.00
C GLU A 24 16.25 -7.87 2.96
N TYR A 25 16.57 -6.65 3.40
CA TYR A 25 17.01 -5.55 2.55
C TYR A 25 18.53 -5.32 2.62
N GLU A 26 19.32 -6.20 3.24
CA GLU A 26 20.76 -5.98 3.48
C GLU A 26 21.69 -6.48 2.37
N SER A 27 21.14 -7.03 1.29
CA SER A 27 21.95 -7.49 0.14
C SER A 27 22.78 -6.36 -0.46
N THR A 28 23.96 -6.71 -0.97
CA THR A 28 24.89 -5.75 -1.59
C THR A 28 24.26 -5.13 -2.83
N GLU A 29 23.58 -5.92 -3.64
CA GLU A 29 22.90 -5.48 -4.87
C GLU A 29 21.83 -4.43 -4.56
N PHE A 30 21.09 -4.60 -3.46
CA PHE A 30 20.08 -3.64 -3.05
C PHE A 30 20.70 -2.34 -2.53
N LYS A 31 21.83 -2.42 -1.81
CA LYS A 31 22.60 -1.24 -1.38
C LYS A 31 23.10 -0.44 -2.59
N GLU A 32 23.77 -1.10 -3.53
CA GLU A 32 24.27 -0.49 -4.76
C GLU A 32 23.14 0.13 -5.59
N TYR A 33 21.98 -0.54 -5.67
CA TYR A 33 20.80 0.02 -6.34
C TYR A 33 20.35 1.36 -5.72
N LEU A 34 20.27 1.44 -4.39
CA LEU A 34 19.88 2.66 -3.69
C LEU A 34 20.92 3.77 -3.87
N GLU A 35 22.21 3.45 -3.78
CA GLU A 35 23.32 4.38 -3.99
C GLU A 35 23.33 4.94 -5.42
N ASN A 36 23.19 4.08 -6.44
CA ASN A 36 23.07 4.50 -7.84
C ASN A 36 21.83 5.37 -8.09
N CYS A 37 20.79 5.20 -7.28
CA CYS A 37 19.59 6.02 -7.31
C CYS A 37 19.71 7.33 -6.52
N GLY A 38 20.79 7.53 -5.75
CA GLY A 38 20.94 8.65 -4.81
C GLY A 38 19.99 8.60 -3.61
N ILE A 39 19.47 7.41 -3.28
CA ILE A 39 18.53 7.21 -2.16
C ILE A 39 19.32 6.81 -0.92
N GLY A 40 19.24 7.62 0.13
CA GLY A 40 19.84 7.28 1.42
C GLY A 40 19.12 6.12 2.10
N ARG A 41 19.86 5.24 2.76
CA ARG A 41 19.30 4.14 3.53
C ARG A 41 19.26 4.48 5.02
N LYS A 42 18.12 4.21 5.68
CA LYS A 42 17.96 4.30 7.14
C LYS A 42 17.52 2.94 7.67
N LEU A 43 18.32 2.39 8.58
CA LEU A 43 17.97 1.16 9.30
C LEU A 43 17.49 1.51 10.69
N THR A 44 16.45 0.82 11.16
CA THR A 44 16.05 0.97 12.57
C THR A 44 17.10 0.39 13.50
N VAL A 45 17.35 1.05 14.63
CA VAL A 45 18.28 0.55 15.63
C VAL A 45 17.74 -0.77 16.21
N PRO A 46 18.57 -1.82 16.32
CA PRO A 46 18.16 -3.07 16.97
C PRO A 46 17.54 -2.82 18.35
N GLY A 47 16.40 -3.47 18.62
CA GLY A 47 15.66 -3.27 19.86
C GLY A 47 14.74 -2.02 19.88
N THR A 48 14.63 -1.26 18.79
CA THR A 48 13.72 -0.10 18.68
C THR A 48 12.66 -0.24 17.56
N PRO A 49 11.77 -1.26 17.62
CA PRO A 49 10.75 -1.50 16.59
C PRO A 49 9.80 -0.30 16.37
N GLN A 50 9.68 0.59 17.35
CA GLN A 50 8.89 1.82 17.24
C GLN A 50 9.33 2.70 16.06
N GLN A 51 10.61 2.65 15.66
CA GLN A 51 11.13 3.38 14.50
C GLN A 51 10.54 2.89 13.17
N ASN A 52 10.17 1.61 13.06
CA ASN A 52 9.45 1.05 11.90
C ASN A 52 7.92 1.06 12.10
N GLY A 53 7.44 1.61 13.21
CA GLY A 53 6.06 1.46 13.64
C GLY A 53 5.04 2.03 12.66
N ILE A 54 5.41 2.97 11.78
CA ILE A 54 4.51 3.49 10.73
C ILE A 54 4.21 2.39 9.71
N SER A 55 5.25 1.73 9.21
CA SER A 55 5.13 0.63 8.23
C SER A 55 4.37 -0.55 8.84
N GLU A 56 4.77 -0.97 10.04
CA GLU A 56 4.13 -2.09 10.75
C GLU A 56 2.66 -1.84 11.06
N ARG A 57 2.31 -0.62 11.52
CA ARG A 57 0.91 -0.25 11.74
C ARG A 57 0.13 -0.26 10.43
N GLY A 58 0.70 0.26 9.35
CA GLY A 58 0.09 0.24 8.02
C GLY A 58 -0.22 -1.18 7.54
N HIS A 59 0.78 -2.06 7.58
CA HIS A 59 0.61 -3.48 7.22
C HIS A 59 -0.43 -4.17 8.10
N ARG A 60 -0.39 -3.98 9.43
CA ARG A 60 -1.37 -4.56 10.33
C ARG A 60 -2.80 -4.08 10.04
N THR A 61 -2.99 -2.78 9.78
CA THR A 61 -4.30 -2.24 9.42
C THR A 61 -4.83 -2.85 8.13
N ILE A 62 -4.00 -2.98 7.09
CA ILE A 62 -4.39 -3.61 5.82
C ILE A 62 -4.82 -5.06 6.07
N LEU A 63 -3.99 -5.85 6.76
CA LEU A 63 -4.28 -7.26 7.03
C LEU A 63 -5.54 -7.46 7.88
N ASN A 64 -5.82 -6.57 8.82
CA ASN A 64 -7.06 -6.59 9.58
C ASN A 64 -8.28 -6.34 8.68
N ILE A 65 -8.22 -5.34 7.79
CA ILE A 65 -9.29 -5.06 6.83
C ILE A 65 -9.53 -6.26 5.92
N VAL A 66 -8.46 -6.87 5.40
CA VAL A 66 -8.53 -8.04 4.51
C VAL A 66 -9.21 -9.22 5.20
N ARG A 67 -8.82 -9.52 6.44
CA ARG A 67 -9.46 -10.59 7.23
C ARG A 67 -10.95 -10.31 7.43
N CYS A 68 -11.31 -9.09 7.80
CA CYS A 68 -12.72 -8.71 7.97
C CYS A 68 -13.50 -8.85 6.65
N MET A 69 -12.93 -8.40 5.53
CA MET A 69 -13.58 -8.51 4.20
C MET A 69 -13.85 -9.95 3.81
N LEU A 70 -12.86 -10.85 3.96
CA LEU A 70 -13.02 -12.26 3.58
C LEU A 70 -14.03 -13.00 4.48
N VAL A 71 -14.01 -12.71 5.78
CA VAL A 71 -14.97 -13.30 6.74
C VAL A 71 -16.39 -12.83 6.44
N ASP A 72 -16.58 -11.53 6.21
CA ASP A 72 -17.89 -10.94 5.92
C ASP A 72 -18.46 -11.42 4.58
N SER A 73 -17.63 -11.44 3.54
CA SER A 73 -18.06 -11.82 2.19
C SER A 73 -18.26 -13.33 2.01
N LYS A 74 -17.77 -14.15 2.95
CA LYS A 74 -17.75 -15.63 2.87
C LYS A 74 -17.07 -16.16 1.60
N LEU A 75 -16.15 -15.37 1.02
CA LEU A 75 -15.40 -15.80 -0.16
C LEU A 75 -14.22 -16.69 0.25
N PRO A 76 -13.79 -17.62 -0.62
CA PRO A 76 -12.64 -18.45 -0.34
C PRO A 76 -11.36 -17.61 -0.26
N HIS A 77 -10.36 -18.13 0.46
CA HIS A 77 -9.07 -17.47 0.65
C HIS A 77 -8.29 -17.23 -0.65
N SER A 78 -8.68 -17.90 -1.75
CA SER A 78 -8.15 -17.63 -3.08
C SER A 78 -8.34 -16.17 -3.53
N PHE A 79 -9.31 -15.44 -2.97
CA PHE A 79 -9.55 -14.02 -3.25
C PHE A 79 -8.70 -13.07 -2.38
N TRP A 80 -7.67 -13.60 -1.71
CA TRP A 80 -6.83 -12.82 -0.80
C TRP A 80 -6.17 -11.62 -1.50
N ALA A 81 -5.64 -11.81 -2.71
CA ALA A 81 -4.97 -10.75 -3.46
C ALA A 81 -5.93 -9.60 -3.80
N GLU A 82 -7.15 -9.91 -4.22
CA GLU A 82 -8.22 -8.96 -4.53
C GLU A 82 -8.68 -8.23 -3.27
N ALA A 83 -8.77 -8.93 -2.14
CA ALA A 83 -9.11 -8.34 -0.86
C ALA A 83 -8.02 -7.35 -0.40
N VAL A 84 -6.73 -7.70 -0.54
CA VAL A 84 -5.60 -6.79 -0.26
C VAL A 84 -5.67 -5.55 -1.15
N ALA A 85 -5.86 -5.72 -2.46
CA ALA A 85 -5.98 -4.62 -3.39
C ALA A 85 -7.15 -3.69 -3.04
N THR A 86 -8.30 -4.27 -2.69
CA THR A 86 -9.49 -3.52 -2.26
C THR A 86 -9.24 -2.76 -0.95
N ALA A 87 -8.62 -3.41 0.04
CA ALA A 87 -8.29 -2.81 1.33
C ALA A 87 -7.34 -1.61 1.18
N VAL A 88 -6.28 -1.74 0.38
CA VAL A 88 -5.34 -0.64 0.09
C VAL A 88 -6.06 0.51 -0.63
N HIS A 89 -6.88 0.17 -1.62
CA HIS A 89 -7.59 1.17 -2.43
C HIS A 89 -8.62 1.97 -1.63
N ILE A 90 -9.32 1.32 -0.69
CA ILE A 90 -10.21 1.97 0.29
C ILE A 90 -9.39 2.80 1.27
N ARG A 91 -8.34 2.23 1.89
CA ARG A 91 -7.56 2.91 2.92
C ARG A 91 -6.93 4.22 2.40
N ASN A 92 -6.46 4.23 1.15
CA ASN A 92 -5.92 5.43 0.51
C ASN A 92 -6.99 6.51 0.22
N ARG A 93 -8.29 6.19 0.30
CA ARG A 93 -9.41 7.10 0.09
C ARG A 93 -10.20 7.41 1.36
N CYS A 94 -9.75 6.91 2.51
CA CYS A 94 -10.31 7.24 3.81
C CYS A 94 -9.45 8.31 4.52
N PRO A 95 -10.05 9.13 5.39
CA PRO A 95 -9.31 9.96 6.33
C PRO A 95 -8.30 9.15 7.14
N SER A 96 -7.12 9.72 7.37
CA SER A 96 -6.07 9.09 8.17
C SER A 96 -5.54 10.03 9.24
N SER A 97 -5.50 9.54 10.49
CA SER A 97 -4.97 10.30 11.64
C SER A 97 -3.49 10.64 11.51
N GLY A 98 -2.71 9.84 10.76
CA GLY A 98 -1.29 10.11 10.52
C GLY A 98 -1.01 11.31 9.60
N ILE A 99 -2.07 11.91 9.03
CA ILE A 99 -2.02 13.10 8.17
C ILE A 99 -3.12 14.09 8.57
N ASP A 100 -3.37 14.24 9.88
CA ASP A 100 -4.33 15.20 10.45
C ASP A 100 -5.76 15.07 9.91
N GLY A 101 -6.19 13.84 9.63
CA GLY A 101 -7.53 13.57 9.09
C GLY A 101 -7.66 13.84 7.59
N ASN A 102 -6.59 14.24 6.91
CA ASN A 102 -6.60 14.35 5.45
C ASN A 102 -6.75 12.97 4.78
N ILE A 103 -7.08 12.99 3.49
CA ILE A 103 -7.24 11.80 2.67
C ILE A 103 -5.96 11.56 1.85
N PRO A 104 -5.30 10.38 1.96
CA PRO A 104 -4.03 10.13 1.26
C PRO A 104 -4.10 10.35 -0.26
N TYR A 105 -5.19 9.90 -0.90
CA TYR A 105 -5.42 10.11 -2.33
C TYR A 105 -5.42 11.60 -2.70
N GLN A 106 -6.06 12.44 -1.90
CA GLN A 106 -6.10 13.87 -2.15
C GLN A 106 -4.72 14.51 -1.96
N MET A 107 -3.98 14.13 -0.92
CA MET A 107 -2.61 14.61 -0.72
C MET A 107 -1.67 14.19 -1.85
N TRP A 108 -1.89 12.99 -2.39
CA TRP A 108 -1.03 12.41 -3.42
C TRP A 108 -1.33 12.94 -4.83
N PHE A 109 -2.60 13.09 -5.18
CA PHE A 109 -3.04 13.47 -6.54
C PHE A 109 -3.55 14.91 -6.64
N GLY A 110 -3.69 15.64 -5.52
CA GLY A 110 -4.32 16.96 -5.49
C GLY A 110 -5.81 16.97 -5.84
N LYS A 111 -6.47 15.81 -5.80
CA LYS A 111 -7.87 15.63 -6.26
C LYS A 111 -8.70 14.89 -5.21
N THR A 112 -9.94 15.32 -5.03
CA THR A 112 -10.90 14.61 -4.18
C THR A 112 -11.25 13.26 -4.81
N PRO A 113 -11.14 12.13 -4.08
CA PRO A 113 -11.52 10.84 -4.62
C PRO A 113 -13.04 10.73 -4.79
N ILE A 114 -13.49 10.22 -5.93
CA ILE A 114 -14.86 9.74 -6.08
C ILE A 114 -14.95 8.41 -5.31
N VAL A 115 -15.99 8.24 -4.50
CA VAL A 115 -16.21 7.04 -3.66
C VAL A 115 -17.58 6.40 -3.87
N SER A 116 -18.46 7.02 -4.66
CA SER A 116 -19.83 6.54 -4.93
C SER A 116 -19.88 5.21 -5.69
N TYR A 117 -18.80 4.85 -6.39
CA TYR A 117 -18.69 3.57 -7.09
C TYR A 117 -18.37 2.40 -6.17
N PHE A 118 -18.03 2.65 -4.89
CA PHE A 118 -17.73 1.55 -3.98
C PHE A 118 -18.92 0.60 -3.82
N ARG A 119 -18.58 -0.68 -3.72
CA ARG A 119 -19.49 -1.78 -3.45
C ARG A 119 -18.85 -2.65 -2.38
N THR A 120 -19.68 -3.34 -1.60
CA THR A 120 -19.21 -4.30 -0.59
C THR A 120 -18.37 -5.37 -1.27
N PHE A 121 -17.22 -5.72 -0.67
CA PHE A 121 -16.39 -6.80 -1.18
C PHE A 121 -17.19 -8.12 -1.24
N GLY A 122 -17.08 -8.85 -2.35
CA GLY A 122 -17.89 -10.04 -2.62
C GLY A 122 -19.32 -9.79 -3.11
N SER A 123 -19.66 -8.54 -3.46
CA SER A 123 -20.90 -8.26 -4.20
C SER A 123 -20.95 -9.06 -5.51
N ARG A 124 -22.15 -9.51 -5.90
CA ARG A 124 -22.37 -10.15 -7.20
C ARG A 124 -21.98 -9.19 -8.33
N ALA A 125 -21.19 -9.68 -9.27
CA ALA A 125 -20.79 -8.97 -10.47
C ALA A 125 -21.18 -9.80 -11.70
N TYR A 126 -21.50 -9.11 -12.79
CA TYR A 126 -21.79 -9.71 -14.09
C TYR A 126 -20.67 -9.31 -15.03
N PHE A 127 -20.11 -10.27 -15.78
CA PHE A 127 -19.13 -10.00 -16.82
C PHE A 127 -19.72 -10.37 -18.18
N LEU A 128 -19.33 -9.62 -19.20
CA LEU A 128 -19.71 -9.93 -20.58
C LEU A 128 -18.78 -11.03 -21.09
N ASP A 129 -19.30 -12.23 -21.28
CA ASP A 129 -18.61 -13.29 -21.98
C ASP A 129 -18.79 -13.11 -23.50
N LYS A 130 -17.70 -12.79 -24.20
CA LYS A 130 -17.68 -12.63 -25.66
C LYS A 130 -17.35 -13.92 -26.41
N SER A 131 -17.17 -15.03 -25.68
CA SER A 131 -16.80 -16.34 -26.24
C SER A 131 -17.97 -17.02 -26.96
N PHE A 132 -19.20 -16.62 -26.65
CA PHE A 132 -20.39 -17.01 -27.38
C PHE A 132 -20.61 -16.04 -28.56
N LYS A 133 -20.09 -16.42 -29.72
CA LYS A 133 -20.52 -15.92 -31.03
C LYS A 133 -21.36 -16.98 -31.72
#